data_AF-A0A938T1W5-F1
#
_entry.id   AF-A0A938T1W5-F1
#
_cell.length_a   1.000
_cell.length_b   1.000
_cell.length_c   1.000
_cell.angle_alpha   90.00
_cell.angle_beta   90.00
_cell.angle_gamma   90.00
#
_symmetry.space_group_name_H-M   'P 1'
#
loop_
_entity.id
_entity.type
_entity.pdbx_description
1 polymer ?
#
loop_
_entity_poly.entity_id
_entity_poly.type
_entity_poly.pdbx_seq_one_letter_code
_entity_poly.pdbx_strand_id
1 'polypeptide(L)'
;AVTLLDGDAKFRHQDWNFSFAAEFGRAYTEDEIAVMSVDSKIKGSVKFIQIPGGDIAMLPAGGGASVYYSDAVVARGGKLANYAEYSGDPPDWAVEVLTEKVCSLPNIKHIVVGGAIANFTDVKKTFGGIIAGFRNAKSEGKLQGVKIWVRRGGPNEKEGLELMRKLKDEGFDIHVFDRNTPLTDIVDMALQNK
;
A
#
# COMPACT_ATOMS: atom_id res chain seq x y z
N ALA A 1 14.99 -25.05 -19.93
CA ALA A 1 14.97 -25.36 -18.49
C ALA A 1 14.35 -24.18 -17.77
N VAL A 2 13.57 -24.41 -16.70
CA VAL A 2 13.08 -23.37 -15.80
C VAL A 2 13.96 -23.42 -14.55
N THR A 3 14.51 -22.27 -14.14
CA THR A 3 15.42 -22.15 -13.00
C THR A 3 14.85 -21.14 -12.01
N LEU A 4 14.87 -21.47 -10.73
CA LEU A 4 14.51 -20.58 -9.63
C LEU A 4 15.76 -20.30 -8.81
N LEU A 5 16.05 -19.02 -8.57
CA LEU A 5 17.21 -18.56 -7.81
C LEU A 5 16.73 -17.77 -6.59
N ASP A 6 17.53 -17.79 -5.53
CA ASP A 6 17.30 -16.95 -4.35
C ASP A 6 17.65 -15.49 -4.69
N GLY A 7 16.62 -14.65 -4.88
CA GLY A 7 16.78 -13.24 -5.19
C GLY A 7 17.52 -12.46 -4.09
N ASP A 8 17.37 -12.87 -2.83
CA ASP A 8 18.02 -12.21 -1.69
C ASP A 8 19.53 -12.47 -1.67
N ALA A 9 20.02 -13.47 -2.41
CA ALA A 9 21.45 -13.73 -2.56
C ALA A 9 22.15 -12.77 -3.54
N LYS A 10 21.42 -11.91 -4.28
CA LYS A 10 21.96 -11.05 -5.34
C LYS A 10 23.15 -10.18 -4.88
N PHE A 11 23.17 -9.72 -3.63
CA PHE A 11 24.31 -8.94 -3.11
C PHE A 11 25.64 -9.70 -3.10
N ARG A 12 25.61 -11.05 -3.14
CA ARG A 12 26.77 -11.93 -3.25
C ARG A 12 27.14 -12.29 -4.69
N HIS A 13 26.27 -11.96 -5.64
CA HIS A 13 26.36 -12.36 -7.04
C HIS A 13 26.29 -11.14 -7.94
N GLN A 14 27.37 -10.35 -7.96
CA GLN A 14 27.47 -9.14 -8.80
C GLN A 14 27.45 -9.47 -10.30
N ASP A 15 27.73 -10.72 -10.66
CA ASP A 15 27.67 -11.27 -12.01
C ASP A 15 26.23 -11.52 -12.51
N TRP A 16 25.22 -11.49 -11.63
CA TRP A 16 23.82 -11.65 -12.01
C TRP A 16 23.29 -10.40 -12.71
N ASN A 17 23.42 -10.37 -14.03
CA ASN A 17 23.00 -9.29 -14.93
C ASN A 17 21.66 -9.57 -15.66
N PHE A 18 20.86 -10.52 -15.17
CA PHE A 18 19.54 -10.86 -15.69
C PHE A 18 18.41 -10.25 -14.83
N SER A 19 17.20 -10.24 -15.38
CA SER A 19 15.97 -9.89 -14.67
C SER A 19 15.21 -11.14 -14.25
N PHE A 20 14.63 -11.14 -13.05
CA PHE A 20 13.68 -12.17 -12.65
C PHE A 20 12.41 -12.07 -13.51
N ALA A 21 11.81 -13.21 -13.81
CA ALA A 21 10.52 -13.24 -14.47
C ALA A 21 9.46 -12.65 -13.53
N ALA A 22 8.51 -11.91 -14.11
CA ALA A 22 7.41 -11.36 -13.34
C ALA A 22 6.48 -12.46 -12.81
N GLU A 23 5.83 -12.19 -11.68
CA GLU A 23 4.90 -13.11 -11.02
C GLU A 23 3.61 -13.28 -11.84
N PHE A 24 3.23 -12.23 -12.58
CA PHE A 24 2.17 -12.30 -13.57
C PHE A 24 2.76 -12.71 -14.92
N GLY A 25 1.97 -13.41 -15.75
CA GLY A 25 2.33 -13.77 -17.12
C GLY A 25 2.49 -12.60 -18.10
N ARG A 26 2.88 -11.42 -17.62
CA ARG A 26 3.20 -10.19 -18.36
C ARG A 26 4.48 -9.56 -17.80
N ALA A 27 5.14 -8.71 -18.58
CA ALA A 27 6.25 -7.91 -18.06
C ALA A 27 5.79 -6.97 -16.93
N TYR A 28 6.73 -6.61 -16.05
CA TYR A 28 6.50 -5.57 -15.04
C TYR A 28 6.17 -4.23 -15.72
N THR A 29 5.28 -3.45 -15.11
CA THR A 29 5.00 -2.08 -15.51
C THR A 29 6.12 -1.14 -15.04
N GLU A 30 6.18 0.06 -15.61
CA GLU A 30 7.14 1.08 -15.18
C GLU A 30 6.98 1.45 -13.70
N ASP A 31 5.75 1.48 -13.20
CA ASP A 31 5.47 1.75 -11.79
C ASP A 31 5.93 0.61 -10.87
N GLU A 32 5.75 -0.64 -11.30
CA GLU A 32 6.26 -1.82 -10.56
C GLU A 32 7.78 -1.78 -10.46
N ILE A 33 8.46 -1.51 -11.58
CA ILE A 33 9.92 -1.36 -11.63
C ILE A 33 10.39 -0.20 -10.76
N ALA A 34 9.67 0.93 -10.76
CA ALA A 34 10.01 2.08 -9.93
C ALA A 34 9.96 1.73 -8.43
N VAL A 35 8.92 1.04 -7.97
CA VAL A 35 8.81 0.60 -6.56
C VAL A 35 9.88 -0.44 -6.23
N MET A 36 10.18 -1.39 -7.13
CA MET A 36 11.28 -2.36 -6.92
C MET A 36 12.64 -1.67 -6.76
N SER A 37 12.90 -0.60 -7.52
CA SER A 37 14.11 0.22 -7.40
C SER A 37 14.16 1.01 -6.09
N VAL A 38 13.02 1.43 -5.55
CA VAL A 38 12.93 2.05 -4.21
C VAL A 38 13.24 1.01 -3.14
N ASP A 39 12.58 -0.15 -3.20
CA ASP A 39 12.73 -1.26 -2.26
C ASP A 39 14.19 -1.71 -2.13
N SER A 40 14.92 -1.79 -3.25
CA SER A 40 16.33 -2.20 -3.25
C SER A 40 17.29 -1.22 -2.54
N LYS A 41 16.83 -0.02 -2.15
CA LYS A 41 17.64 1.06 -1.57
C LYS A 41 17.35 1.32 -0.10
N ILE A 42 16.38 0.62 0.49
CA ILE A 42 15.91 0.90 1.85
C ILE A 42 16.17 -0.28 2.78
N LYS A 43 16.13 0.01 4.09
CA LYS A 43 15.81 -1.00 5.09
C LYS A 43 14.29 -1.06 5.24
N GLY A 44 13.75 -2.25 5.45
CA GLY A 44 12.32 -2.51 5.36
C GLY A 44 11.94 -3.03 3.97
N SER A 45 10.66 -2.92 3.63
CA SER A 45 10.10 -3.41 2.38
C SER A 45 8.99 -2.48 1.90
N VAL A 46 8.96 -2.24 0.59
CA VAL A 46 7.79 -1.77 -0.16
C VAL A 46 7.60 -2.66 -1.37
N LYS A 47 6.38 -3.18 -1.57
CA LYS A 47 6.04 -4.01 -2.73
C LYS A 47 4.80 -3.49 -3.39
N PHE A 48 4.74 -3.62 -4.72
CA PHE A 48 3.63 -3.15 -5.52
C PHE A 48 3.52 -3.98 -6.79
N ILE A 49 2.32 -4.51 -7.04
CA ILE A 49 1.96 -5.24 -8.26
C ILE A 49 0.57 -4.78 -8.69
N GLN A 50 0.43 -4.34 -9.94
CA GLN A 50 -0.83 -3.88 -10.51
C GLN A 50 -1.71 -5.05 -10.94
N ILE A 51 -2.99 -5.00 -10.56
CA ILE A 51 -4.01 -5.99 -10.93
C ILE A 51 -5.05 -5.27 -11.80
N PRO A 52 -5.04 -5.47 -13.13
CA PRO A 52 -5.93 -4.76 -14.04
C PRO A 52 -7.41 -5.03 -13.75
N GLY A 53 -8.24 -3.98 -13.83
CA GLY A 53 -9.70 -4.09 -13.76
C GLY A 53 -10.31 -4.09 -12.35
N GLY A 54 -9.51 -3.87 -11.31
CA GLY A 54 -10.00 -3.63 -9.96
C GLY A 54 -10.37 -2.19 -9.65
N ASP A 55 -11.23 -2.00 -8.64
CA ASP A 55 -11.70 -0.69 -8.16
C ASP A 55 -11.32 -0.43 -6.69
N ILE A 56 -10.72 -1.42 -6.01
CA ILE A 56 -10.24 -1.32 -4.63
C ILE A 56 -8.71 -1.34 -4.61
N ALA A 57 -8.11 -0.19 -4.32
CA ALA A 57 -6.68 -0.05 -4.14
C ALA A 57 -6.24 -0.44 -2.72
N MET A 58 -5.11 -1.14 -2.64
CA MET A 58 -4.52 -1.65 -1.41
C MET A 58 -3.28 -0.84 -1.04
N LEU A 59 -3.22 -0.34 0.20
CA LEU A 59 -2.02 0.22 0.82
C LEU A 59 -1.86 -0.26 2.29
N PRO A 60 -1.85 -1.58 2.55
CA PRO A 60 -1.68 -2.12 3.89
C PRO A 60 -0.21 -2.16 4.33
N ALA A 61 0.06 -2.04 5.63
CA ALA A 61 1.38 -2.34 6.16
C ALA A 61 1.51 -3.73 6.78
N GLY A 62 2.56 -4.43 6.36
CA GLY A 62 2.88 -5.81 6.73
C GLY A 62 2.41 -6.81 5.67
N GLY A 63 3.31 -7.66 5.17
CA GLY A 63 2.98 -8.71 4.20
C GLY A 63 1.80 -9.60 4.62
N GLY A 64 1.78 -10.09 5.86
CA GLY A 64 0.64 -10.88 6.35
C GLY A 64 -0.68 -10.10 6.33
N ALA A 65 -0.66 -8.85 6.81
CA ALA A 65 -1.86 -8.01 6.83
C ALA A 65 -2.37 -7.73 5.41
N SER A 66 -1.45 -7.52 4.45
CA SER A 66 -1.80 -7.29 3.04
C SER A 66 -2.58 -8.45 2.42
N VAL A 67 -2.22 -9.70 2.76
CA VAL A 67 -2.94 -10.90 2.33
C VAL A 67 -4.31 -10.96 2.99
N TYR A 68 -4.41 -10.75 4.30
CA TYR A 68 -5.71 -10.74 5.00
C TYR A 68 -6.69 -9.69 4.46
N TYR A 69 -6.22 -8.48 4.13
CA TYR A 69 -7.07 -7.49 3.50
C TYR A 69 -7.46 -7.89 2.07
N SER A 70 -6.54 -8.48 1.30
CA SER A 70 -6.83 -8.97 -0.05
C SER A 70 -7.91 -10.04 -0.02
N ASP A 71 -7.79 -11.03 0.87
CA ASP A 71 -8.80 -12.06 1.12
C ASP A 71 -10.15 -11.43 1.53
N ALA A 72 -10.14 -10.45 2.43
CA ALA A 72 -11.34 -9.79 2.88
C ALA A 72 -12.08 -9.05 1.75
N VAL A 73 -11.34 -8.38 0.85
CA VAL A 73 -11.89 -7.70 -0.33
C VAL A 73 -12.51 -8.72 -1.28
N VAL A 74 -11.79 -9.78 -1.61
CA VAL A 74 -12.26 -10.83 -2.53
C VAL A 74 -13.48 -11.56 -1.96
N ALA A 75 -13.46 -11.92 -0.67
CA ALA A 75 -14.55 -12.61 0.01
C ALA A 75 -15.85 -11.79 0.04
N ARG A 76 -15.76 -10.46 -0.07
CA ARG A 76 -16.89 -9.53 -0.13
C ARG A 76 -17.26 -9.11 -1.55
N GLY A 77 -16.72 -9.78 -2.57
CA GLY A 77 -17.00 -9.50 -3.99
C GLY A 77 -16.34 -8.23 -4.53
N GLY A 78 -15.39 -7.65 -3.79
CA GLY A 78 -14.56 -6.54 -4.26
C GLY A 78 -13.51 -7.00 -5.29
N LYS A 79 -12.99 -6.06 -6.09
CA LYS A 79 -11.96 -6.33 -7.09
C LYS A 79 -10.71 -5.51 -6.77
N LEU A 80 -9.60 -6.20 -6.49
CA LEU A 80 -8.31 -5.58 -6.19
C LEU A 80 -7.74 -4.89 -7.42
N ALA A 81 -7.36 -3.62 -7.29
CA ALA A 81 -6.65 -2.85 -8.33
C ALA A 81 -5.13 -3.09 -8.27
N ASN A 82 -4.63 -3.59 -7.14
CA ASN A 82 -3.24 -3.93 -6.91
C ASN A 82 -3.09 -4.89 -5.73
N TYR A 83 -1.92 -5.51 -5.64
CA TYR A 83 -1.34 -5.96 -4.39
C TYR A 83 -0.26 -4.94 -3.98
N ALA A 84 -0.20 -4.58 -2.71
CA ALA A 84 0.89 -3.79 -2.16
C ALA A 84 1.10 -4.08 -0.69
N GLU A 85 2.32 -3.85 -0.22
CA GLU A 85 2.60 -3.77 1.20
C GLU A 85 3.76 -2.82 1.47
N TYR A 86 3.81 -2.30 2.70
CA TYR A 86 5.01 -1.70 3.25
C TYR A 86 5.29 -2.26 4.65
N SER A 87 6.54 -2.60 4.98
CA SER A 87 6.86 -3.22 6.27
C SER A 87 8.32 -3.05 6.67
N GLY A 88 8.65 -3.43 7.91
CA GLY A 88 10.04 -3.34 8.41
C GLY A 88 10.52 -1.92 8.72
N ASP A 89 9.60 -1.02 9.10
CA ASP A 89 9.88 0.40 9.40
C ASP A 89 10.56 1.16 8.24
N PRO A 90 9.94 1.16 7.03
CA PRO A 90 10.53 1.82 5.88
C PRO A 90 10.59 3.35 6.09
N PRO A 91 11.49 4.06 5.41
CA PRO A 91 11.48 5.51 5.44
C PRO A 91 10.20 6.08 4.80
N ASP A 92 9.79 7.25 5.28
CA ASP A 92 8.59 7.96 4.82
C ASP A 92 8.60 8.25 3.32
N TRP A 93 9.73 8.69 2.76
CA TRP A 93 9.86 8.95 1.32
C TRP A 93 9.62 7.70 0.45
N ALA A 94 9.92 6.49 0.96
CA ALA A 94 9.64 5.26 0.23
C ALA A 94 8.14 4.92 0.25
N VAL A 95 7.49 5.17 1.39
CA VAL A 95 6.03 5.04 1.53
C VAL A 95 5.29 6.08 0.69
N GLU A 96 5.83 7.30 0.55
CA GLU A 96 5.32 8.34 -0.34
C GLU A 96 5.31 7.86 -1.80
N VAL A 97 6.44 7.36 -2.32
CA VAL A 97 6.50 6.81 -3.69
C VAL A 97 5.49 5.68 -3.88
N LEU A 98 5.41 4.73 -2.95
CA LEU A 98 4.41 3.66 -3.02
C LEU A 98 2.97 4.22 -3.05
N THR A 99 2.68 5.21 -2.21
CA THR A 99 1.36 5.84 -2.11
C THR A 99 0.99 6.53 -3.42
N GLU A 100 1.91 7.27 -4.04
CA GLU A 100 1.68 7.90 -5.35
C GLU A 100 1.37 6.88 -6.44
N LYS A 101 2.07 5.73 -6.46
CA LYS A 101 1.79 4.65 -7.43
C LYS A 101 0.42 4.02 -7.21
N VAL A 102 0.04 3.77 -5.96
CA VAL A 102 -1.30 3.29 -5.61
C VAL A 102 -2.38 4.29 -6.03
N CYS A 103 -2.18 5.58 -5.79
CA CYS A 103 -3.16 6.61 -6.16
C CYS A 103 -3.24 6.86 -7.67
N SER A 104 -2.23 6.43 -8.44
CA SER A 104 -2.20 6.55 -9.90
C SER A 104 -2.92 5.40 -10.62
N LEU A 105 -3.41 4.40 -9.89
CA LEU A 105 -4.16 3.28 -10.46
C LEU A 105 -5.46 3.78 -11.11
N PRO A 106 -5.79 3.29 -12.31
CA PRO A 106 -6.98 3.75 -13.02
C PRO A 106 -8.26 3.23 -12.36
N ASN A 107 -9.33 4.03 -12.38
CA ASN A 107 -10.70 3.67 -11.98
C ASN A 107 -10.87 3.22 -10.51
N ILE A 108 -9.91 3.53 -9.63
CA ILE A 108 -10.06 3.24 -8.20
C ILE A 108 -11.19 4.07 -7.60
N LYS A 109 -12.00 3.44 -6.75
CA LYS A 109 -13.07 4.08 -5.98
C LYS A 109 -12.77 4.11 -4.50
N HIS A 110 -11.98 3.14 -4.04
CA HIS A 110 -11.61 2.99 -2.64
C HIS A 110 -10.12 2.75 -2.50
N ILE A 111 -9.51 3.32 -1.47
CA ILE A 111 -8.15 3.00 -1.02
C ILE A 111 -8.24 2.46 0.40
N VAL A 112 -7.74 1.24 0.63
CA VAL A 112 -7.66 0.60 1.94
C VAL A 112 -6.25 0.77 2.50
N VAL A 113 -6.11 1.74 3.41
CA VAL A 113 -4.87 2.02 4.16
C VAL A 113 -4.91 1.23 5.47
N GLY A 114 -4.52 -0.04 5.39
CA GLY A 114 -4.73 -0.99 6.47
C GLY A 114 -3.49 -1.38 7.25
N GLY A 115 -3.71 -2.24 8.24
CA GLY A 115 -2.73 -3.23 8.67
C GLY A 115 -2.81 -3.58 10.14
N ALA A 116 -2.01 -4.58 10.49
CA ALA A 116 -1.94 -5.10 11.86
C ALA A 116 -1.42 -4.03 12.84
N ILE A 117 -1.48 -4.36 14.13
CA ILE A 117 -0.82 -3.55 15.15
C ILE A 117 0.68 -3.76 15.00
N ALA A 118 1.41 -2.70 14.64
CA ALA A 118 2.85 -2.79 14.42
C ALA A 118 3.60 -3.00 15.75
N ASN A 119 4.67 -3.81 15.70
CA ASN A 119 5.54 -4.02 16.85
C ASN A 119 6.55 -2.88 17.05
N PHE A 120 7.16 -2.42 15.95
CA PHE A 120 8.27 -1.45 15.99
C PHE A 120 8.19 -0.35 14.93
N THR A 121 7.40 -0.53 13.86
CA THR A 121 7.23 0.51 12.83
C THR A 121 6.60 1.76 13.41
N ASP A 122 7.20 2.91 13.17
CA ASP A 122 6.65 4.20 13.57
C ASP A 122 5.46 4.57 12.66
N VAL A 123 4.26 4.50 13.23
CA VAL A 123 3.01 4.77 12.49
C VAL A 123 2.94 6.23 12.06
N LYS A 124 3.39 7.17 12.91
CA LYS A 124 3.38 8.59 12.59
C LYS A 124 4.31 8.88 11.41
N LYS A 125 5.51 8.31 11.41
CA LYS A 125 6.49 8.49 10.33
C LYS A 125 5.96 7.94 9.01
N THR A 126 5.51 6.69 9.01
CA THR A 126 4.99 6.05 7.78
C THR A 126 3.73 6.75 7.25
N PHE A 127 2.83 7.21 8.13
CA PHE A 127 1.71 8.05 7.73
C PHE A 127 2.15 9.41 7.16
N GLY A 128 3.28 9.96 7.57
CA GLY A 128 3.87 11.13 6.92
C GLY A 128 4.07 10.94 5.43
N GLY A 129 4.62 9.79 5.01
CA GLY A 129 4.77 9.44 3.60
C GLY A 129 3.43 9.26 2.88
N ILE A 130 2.46 8.59 3.53
CA ILE A 130 1.10 8.43 2.96
C ILE A 130 0.41 9.79 2.76
N ILE A 131 0.51 10.68 3.75
CA ILE A 131 -0.06 12.02 3.69
C ILE A 131 0.56 12.84 2.55
N ALA A 132 1.88 12.79 2.39
CA ALA A 132 2.57 13.46 1.30
C ALA A 132 2.09 12.93 -0.07
N GLY A 133 2.08 11.61 -0.25
CA GLY A 133 1.62 10.98 -1.49
C GLY A 133 0.15 11.27 -1.80
N PHE A 134 -0.73 11.31 -0.79
CA PHE A 134 -2.13 11.72 -0.96
C PHE A 134 -2.27 13.18 -1.40
N ARG A 135 -1.50 14.10 -0.82
CA ARG A 135 -1.53 15.52 -1.23
C ARG A 135 -1.03 15.71 -2.65
N ASN A 136 0.05 15.02 -3.03
CA ASN A 136 0.59 15.06 -4.40
C ASN A 136 -0.43 14.47 -5.39
N ALA A 137 -0.97 13.28 -5.10
CA ALA A 137 -1.98 12.67 -5.97
C ALA A 137 -3.26 13.51 -6.10
N LYS A 138 -3.66 14.20 -5.03
CA LYS A 138 -4.81 15.11 -5.06
C LYS A 138 -4.55 16.35 -5.92
N SER A 139 -3.37 16.97 -5.82
CA SER A 139 -3.03 18.14 -6.65
C SER A 139 -2.97 17.80 -8.14
N GLU A 140 -2.67 16.54 -8.47
CA GLU A 140 -2.71 15.98 -9.82
C GLU A 140 -4.10 15.50 -10.27
N GLY A 141 -5.13 15.65 -9.44
CA GLY A 141 -6.51 15.25 -9.77
C GLY A 141 -6.79 13.75 -9.71
N LYS A 142 -5.86 12.94 -9.19
CA LYS A 142 -5.96 11.45 -9.19
C LYS A 142 -6.93 10.89 -8.15
N LEU A 143 -7.35 11.69 -7.17
CA LEU A 143 -8.18 11.25 -6.05
C LEU A 143 -9.63 11.77 -6.09
N GLN A 144 -10.09 12.26 -7.26
CA GLN A 144 -11.47 12.73 -7.40
C GLN A 144 -12.48 11.57 -7.22
N GLY A 145 -13.38 11.69 -6.25
CA GLY A 145 -14.41 10.68 -5.97
C GLY A 145 -13.90 9.41 -5.30
N VAL A 146 -12.63 9.38 -4.86
CA VAL A 146 -12.02 8.24 -4.17
C VAL A 146 -12.27 8.34 -2.66
N LYS A 147 -12.73 7.25 -2.05
CA LYS A 147 -12.89 7.14 -0.59
C LYS A 147 -11.73 6.39 0.04
N ILE A 148 -11.19 6.92 1.13
CA ILE A 148 -10.02 6.37 1.80
C ILE A 148 -10.42 5.78 3.15
N TRP A 149 -10.03 4.55 3.41
CA TRP A 149 -10.38 3.80 4.62
C TRP A 149 -9.10 3.44 5.36
N VAL A 150 -8.91 4.03 6.54
CA VAL A 150 -7.68 3.91 7.32
C VAL A 150 -7.95 3.10 8.58
N ARG A 151 -7.17 2.05 8.80
CA ARG A 151 -7.12 1.36 10.10
C ARG A 151 -5.68 0.97 10.40
N ARG A 152 -5.15 1.48 11.52
CA ARG A 152 -3.78 1.17 11.92
C ARG A 152 -3.61 1.19 13.43
N GLY A 153 -2.65 0.39 13.90
CA GLY A 153 -2.09 0.50 15.24
C GLY A 153 -0.58 0.29 15.25
N GLY A 154 0.07 0.69 16.34
CA GLY A 154 1.51 0.57 16.56
C GLY A 154 2.10 1.75 17.34
N PRO A 155 3.44 1.84 17.41
CA PRO A 155 4.15 3.00 17.94
C PRO A 155 3.69 4.32 17.32
N ASN A 156 3.45 5.34 18.14
CA ASN A 156 3.01 6.68 17.73
C ASN A 156 1.68 6.70 16.92
N GLU A 157 0.82 5.69 17.11
CA GLU A 157 -0.45 5.58 16.38
C GLU A 157 -1.39 6.76 16.64
N LYS A 158 -1.43 7.29 17.86
CA LYS A 158 -2.38 8.36 18.22
C LYS A 158 -2.09 9.62 17.40
N GLU A 159 -0.83 10.06 17.38
CA GLU A 159 -0.40 11.22 16.61
C GLU A 159 -0.57 10.99 15.10
N GLY A 160 -0.22 9.79 14.62
CA GLY A 160 -0.40 9.42 13.21
C GLY A 160 -1.86 9.49 12.78
N LEU A 161 -2.76 8.84 13.52
CA LEU A 161 -4.19 8.82 13.21
C LEU A 161 -4.79 10.24 13.25
N GLU A 162 -4.34 11.10 14.16
CA GLU A 162 -4.80 12.49 14.22
C GLU A 162 -4.37 13.30 12.99
N LEU A 163 -3.16 13.06 12.47
CA LEU A 163 -2.71 13.67 11.21
C LEU A 163 -3.55 13.17 10.02
N MET A 164 -3.88 11.88 9.97
CA MET A 164 -4.77 11.34 8.93
C MET A 164 -6.18 11.93 9.00
N ARG A 165 -6.71 12.17 10.21
CA ARG A 165 -8.04 12.78 10.38
C ARG A 165 -8.09 14.21 9.84
N LYS A 166 -7.02 14.99 10.00
CA LYS A 166 -6.92 16.37 9.49
C LYS A 166 -7.01 16.48 7.97
N LEU A 167 -6.73 15.40 7.23
CA LEU A 167 -6.96 15.39 5.78
C LEU A 167 -8.43 15.63 5.41
N LYS A 168 -9.39 15.39 6.31
CA LYS A 168 -10.79 15.80 6.06
C LYS A 168 -10.93 17.30 5.82
N ASP A 169 -10.21 18.12 6.58
CA ASP A 169 -10.23 19.58 6.46
C ASP A 169 -9.62 20.05 5.13
N GLU A 170 -8.75 19.21 4.55
CA GLU A 170 -8.17 19.41 3.22
C GLU A 170 -9.09 18.89 2.10
N GLY A 171 -10.27 18.37 2.42
CA GLY A 171 -11.30 17.91 1.48
C GLY A 171 -11.10 16.48 0.96
N PHE A 172 -10.41 15.61 1.70
CA PHE A 172 -10.36 14.18 1.39
C PHE A 172 -11.60 13.47 1.97
N ASP A 173 -12.19 12.54 1.20
CA ASP A 173 -13.22 11.62 1.73
C ASP A 173 -12.52 10.46 2.43
N ILE A 174 -12.19 10.66 3.71
CA ILE A 174 -11.34 9.76 4.49
C ILE A 174 -12.00 9.33 5.80
N HIS A 175 -11.98 8.03 6.09
CA HIS A 175 -12.55 7.44 7.31
C HIS A 175 -11.43 6.75 8.09
N VAL A 176 -11.18 7.19 9.32
CA VAL A 176 -10.00 6.78 10.10
C VAL A 176 -10.41 6.02 11.36
N PHE A 177 -9.83 4.85 11.55
CA PHE A 177 -10.09 3.89 12.61
C PHE A 177 -8.79 3.47 13.30
N ASP A 178 -8.89 3.04 14.56
CA ASP A 178 -7.75 2.69 15.39
C ASP A 178 -7.61 1.17 15.58
N ARG A 179 -6.75 0.77 16.52
CA ARG A 179 -6.53 -0.63 16.88
C ARG A 179 -7.75 -1.38 17.42
N ASN A 180 -8.76 -0.69 17.92
CA ASN A 180 -9.94 -1.30 18.54
C ASN A 180 -10.98 -1.71 17.50
N THR A 181 -10.89 -1.16 16.29
CA THR A 181 -11.64 -1.67 15.15
C THR A 181 -11.01 -2.99 14.67
N PRO A 182 -11.80 -4.07 14.47
CA PRO A 182 -11.30 -5.31 13.89
C PRO A 182 -10.62 -5.06 12.54
N LEU A 183 -9.59 -5.86 12.25
CA LEU A 183 -8.64 -5.58 11.16
C LEU A 183 -9.34 -5.30 9.83
N THR A 184 -10.28 -6.16 9.43
CA THR A 184 -10.88 -6.16 8.09
C THR A 184 -12.24 -5.45 8.02
N ASP A 185 -12.77 -4.91 9.11
CA ASP A 185 -14.07 -4.22 9.13
C ASP A 185 -14.10 -2.98 8.24
N ILE A 186 -12.96 -2.31 8.04
CA ILE A 186 -12.89 -1.19 7.10
C ILE A 186 -13.13 -1.61 5.63
N VAL A 187 -12.97 -2.90 5.32
CA VAL A 187 -13.34 -3.46 4.01
C VAL A 187 -14.85 -3.64 3.91
N ASP A 188 -15.52 -4.07 4.98
CA ASP A 188 -16.99 -4.07 5.03
C ASP A 188 -17.52 -2.66 4.76
N MET A 189 -17.00 -1.67 5.49
CA MET A 189 -17.43 -0.27 5.34
C MET A 189 -17.17 0.28 3.93
N ALA A 190 -16.05 -0.12 3.30
CA ALA A 190 -15.75 0.25 1.92
C ALA A 190 -16.74 -0.34 0.91
N LEU A 191 -17.22 -1.56 1.16
CA LEU A 191 -18.04 -2.32 0.21
C LEU A 191 -19.55 -2.31 0.54
N GLN A 192 -19.97 -1.77 1.67
CA GLN A 192 -21.36 -1.73 2.18
C GLN A 192 -22.39 -1.01 1.29
N ASN A 193 -22.01 -0.52 0.11
CA ASN A 193 -22.91 0.11 -0.87
C ASN A 193 -22.89 -0.60 -2.25
N LYS A 194 -22.55 -1.90 -2.30
CA LYS A 194 -22.71 -2.75 -3.49
C LYS A 194 -23.93 -3.67 -3.35
#